data_AF-A0A7J4AYN0-F1
#
_entry.id   AF-A0A7J4AYN0-F1
#
_cell.length_a   1.000
_cell.length_b   1.000
_cell.length_c   1.000
_cell.angle_alpha   90.00
_cell.angle_beta   90.00
_cell.angle_gamma   90.00
#
_symmetry.space_group_name_H-M   'P 1'
#
loop_
_entity.id
_entity.type
_entity.pdbx_description
1 polymer ?
#
loop_
_entity_poly.entity_id
_entity_poly.type
_entity_poly.pdbx_seq_one_letter_code
_entity_poly.pdbx_strand_id
1 'polypeptide(L)'
;MTKNTRIAKGVLVKKELGEKTLRILRSNNLVDTTLLIKRRNDSIIIPILREFTLRELGIEGEIITEEFEKSFRRVSPPDILRETLTEEELKLLPSSFDIIGNICILQIPERL
;
A
#
# COMPACT_ATOMS: atom_id res chain seq x y z
N MET A 1 14.37 5.48 17.03
CA MET A 1 13.12 5.34 16.25
C MET A 1 13.46 5.61 14.79
N THR A 2 13.63 4.55 14.00
CA THR A 2 13.99 4.68 12.58
C THR A 2 12.77 5.24 11.82
N LYS A 3 12.91 6.41 11.17
CA LYS A 3 11.84 6.95 10.33
C LYS A 3 11.58 5.96 9.20
N ASN A 4 10.40 5.34 9.15
CA ASN A 4 10.02 4.40 8.09
C ASN A 4 9.46 5.16 6.90
N THR A 5 10.28 6.02 6.30
CA THR A 5 9.92 6.92 5.22
C THR A 5 10.68 6.60 3.92
N ARG A 6 10.17 7.08 2.79
CA ARG A 6 10.80 6.99 1.47
C ARG A 6 10.52 8.27 0.68
N ILE A 7 11.54 8.80 0.01
CA ILE A 7 11.37 9.90 -0.96
C ILE A 7 10.77 9.31 -2.23
N ALA A 8 9.67 9.88 -2.71
CA ALA A 8 9.02 9.46 -3.95
C ALA A 8 8.29 10.63 -4.61
N LYS A 9 7.87 10.43 -5.87
CA LYS A 9 6.99 11.38 -6.55
C LYS A 9 5.54 11.16 -6.11
N GLY A 10 4.77 12.24 -6.11
CA GLY A 10 3.35 12.21 -5.82
C GLY A 10 2.60 13.35 -6.49
N VAL A 11 1.29 13.19 -6.58
CA VAL A 11 0.37 14.15 -7.18
C VAL A 11 -0.22 14.98 -6.05
N LEU A 12 0.14 16.26 -5.98
CA LEU A 12 -0.46 17.24 -5.08
C LEU A 12 -1.72 17.82 -5.73
N VAL A 13 -2.84 17.70 -5.02
CA VAL A 13 -4.12 18.28 -5.42
C VAL A 13 -4.83 18.89 -4.22
N LYS A 14 -5.75 19.81 -4.48
CA LYS A 14 -6.69 20.29 -3.46
C LYS A 14 -7.52 19.13 -2.92
N LYS A 15 -7.91 19.21 -1.64
CA LYS A 15 -8.73 18.18 -0.98
C LYS A 15 -10.02 17.87 -1.73
N GLU A 16 -10.70 18.89 -2.25
CA GLU A 16 -11.94 18.76 -3.02
C GLU A 16 -11.78 17.92 -4.30
N LEU A 17 -10.57 17.89 -4.88
CA LEU A 17 -10.23 17.09 -6.06
C LEU A 17 -9.62 15.73 -5.70
N GLY A 18 -9.43 15.46 -4.41
CA GLY A 18 -8.63 14.33 -3.93
C GLY A 18 -9.20 12.98 -4.31
N GLU A 19 -10.49 12.74 -4.05
CA GLU A 19 -11.14 11.47 -4.37
C GLU A 19 -11.24 11.25 -5.88
N LYS A 20 -11.59 12.30 -6.64
CA LYS A 20 -11.63 12.27 -8.11
C LYS A 20 -10.27 11.86 -8.67
N THR A 21 -9.21 12.52 -8.21
CA THR A 21 -7.82 12.23 -8.61
C THR A 21 -7.41 10.82 -8.24
N LEU A 22 -7.67 10.39 -6.99
CA LEU A 22 -7.34 9.05 -6.52
C LEU A 22 -8.00 7.96 -7.35
N ARG A 23 -9.28 8.16 -7.70
CA ARG A 23 -10.02 7.23 -8.57
C ARG A 23 -9.38 7.12 -9.96
N ILE A 24 -9.05 8.25 -10.59
CA ILE A 24 -8.38 8.26 -11.91
C ILE A 24 -7.03 7.54 -11.85
N LEU A 25 -6.21 7.84 -10.83
CA LEU A 25 -4.89 7.20 -10.67
C LEU A 25 -5.01 5.69 -10.41
N ARG A 26 -6.00 5.25 -9.63
CA ARG A 26 -6.26 3.82 -9.38
C ARG A 26 -6.68 3.09 -10.64
N SER A 27 -7.61 3.65 -11.42
CA SER A 27 -8.06 3.05 -12.68
C SER A 27 -6.92 2.89 -13.71
N ASN A 28 -5.86 3.69 -13.59
CA ASN A 28 -4.68 3.62 -14.46
C ASN A 28 -3.49 2.87 -13.83
N ASN A 29 -3.65 2.23 -12.66
CA ASN A 29 -2.59 1.55 -11.92
C ASN A 29 -1.35 2.44 -11.69
N LEU A 30 -1.58 3.70 -11.31
CA LEU A 30 -0.51 4.69 -11.09
C LEU A 30 -0.23 4.95 -9.61
N VAL A 31 -1.12 4.56 -8.69
CA VAL A 31 -0.94 4.79 -7.25
C VAL A 31 0.06 3.81 -6.65
N ASP A 32 1.04 4.34 -5.90
CA ASP A 32 1.91 3.49 -5.10
C ASP A 32 1.27 3.16 -3.75
N THR A 33 0.73 1.95 -3.63
CA THR A 33 0.07 1.47 -2.42
C THR A 33 1.03 1.09 -1.29
N THR A 34 2.34 1.06 -1.55
CA THR A 34 3.37 0.81 -0.52
C THR A 34 3.68 2.06 0.31
N LEU A 35 3.10 3.20 -0.04
CA LEU A 35 3.25 4.49 0.63
C LEU A 35 1.89 5.02 1.07
N LEU A 36 1.85 5.77 2.18
CA LEU A 36 0.63 6.40 2.68
C LEU A 36 0.35 7.70 1.93
N ILE A 37 -0.92 7.96 1.62
CA ILE A 37 -1.37 9.27 1.09
C ILE A 37 -1.18 10.32 2.17
N LYS A 38 -0.47 11.40 1.85
CA LYS A 38 -0.21 12.50 2.79
C LYS A 38 -1.33 13.51 2.72
N ARG A 39 -1.90 13.90 3.87
CA ARG A 39 -2.93 14.95 3.95
C ARG A 39 -2.31 16.20 4.58
N ARG A 40 -2.45 17.33 3.92
CA ARG A 40 -2.11 18.68 4.43
C ARG A 40 -3.40 19.50 4.54
N ASN A 41 -3.36 20.63 5.25
CA ASN A 41 -4.57 21.40 5.61
C ASN A 41 -5.60 21.54 4.48
N ASP A 42 -5.19 21.94 3.28
CA ASP A 42 -6.09 22.12 2.13
C ASP A 42 -5.76 21.24 0.90
N SER A 43 -4.77 20.35 1.04
CA SER A 43 -4.28 19.54 -0.07
C SER A 43 -3.99 18.11 0.35
N ILE A 44 -3.93 17.21 -0.64
CA ILE A 44 -3.46 15.85 -0.46
C ILE A 44 -2.36 15.55 -1.46
N ILE A 45 -1.46 14.65 -1.08
CA ILE A 45 -0.39 14.17 -1.94
C ILE A 45 -0.55 12.67 -2.07
N ILE A 46 -0.86 12.22 -3.28
CA ILE A 46 -1.05 10.80 -3.60
C ILE A 46 0.26 10.27 -4.20
N PRO A 47 0.93 9.28 -3.57
CA PRO A 47 2.17 8.73 -4.10
C PRO A 47 1.94 7.95 -5.41
N ILE A 48 2.87 8.06 -6.35
CA ILE A 48 2.75 7.45 -7.69
C ILE A 48 3.91 6.50 -8.02
N LEU A 49 3.61 5.45 -8.78
CA LEU A 49 4.58 4.42 -9.19
C LEU A 49 5.55 4.90 -10.27
N ARG A 50 5.07 5.77 -11.17
CA ARG A 50 5.83 6.31 -12.31
C ARG A 50 5.27 7.66 -12.71
N GLU A 51 6.05 8.43 -13.47
CA GLU A 51 5.58 9.71 -14.03
C GLU A 51 4.65 9.52 -15.22
N PHE A 52 3.81 10.54 -15.42
CA PHE A 52 2.85 10.65 -16.50
C PHE A 52 2.45 12.12 -16.64
N THR A 53 1.71 12.45 -17.70
CA THR A 53 1.20 13.81 -17.93
C THR A 53 -0.15 14.00 -17.24
N LEU A 54 -0.24 14.88 -16.25
CA LEU A 54 -1.50 15.17 -15.53
C LEU A 54 -2.65 15.60 -16.46
N ARG A 55 -2.32 16.38 -17.49
CA ARG A 55 -3.29 16.89 -18.47
C ARG A 55 -3.95 15.76 -19.28
N GLU A 56 -3.20 14.72 -19.64
CA GLU A 56 -3.74 13.56 -20.38
C GLU A 56 -4.78 12.79 -19.57
N LEU A 57 -4.67 12.83 -18.23
CA LEU A 57 -5.61 12.19 -17.32
C LEU A 57 -6.71 13.14 -16.79
N GLY A 58 -6.72 14.41 -17.23
CA GLY A 58 -7.68 15.41 -16.76
C GLY A 58 -7.57 15.71 -15.27
N ILE A 59 -6.36 15.64 -14.71
CA ILE A 59 -6.08 15.94 -13.30
C ILE A 59 -5.54 17.36 -13.19
N GLU A 60 -6.17 18.16 -12.32
CA GLU A 60 -5.72 19.51 -11.97
C GLU A 60 -4.88 19.44 -10.69
N GLY A 61 -3.57 19.64 -10.83
CA GLY A 61 -2.62 19.56 -9.73
C GLY A 61 -1.17 19.67 -10.21
N GLU A 62 -0.24 19.21 -9.38
CA GLU A 62 1.19 19.19 -9.69
C GLU A 62 1.85 17.88 -9.26
N ILE A 63 2.89 17.46 -9.98
CA ILE A 63 3.75 16.35 -9.56
C ILE A 63 4.89 16.94 -8.74
N ILE A 64 5.02 16.47 -7.50
CA ILE A 64 6.07 16.90 -6.56
C ILE A 64 6.87 15.71 -6.06
N THR A 65 8.08 15.97 -5.60
CA THR A 65 8.89 15.02 -4.83
C THR A 65 8.68 15.28 -3.36
N GLU A 66 8.34 14.24 -2.59
CA GLU A 66 7.98 14.37 -1.18
C GLU A 66 8.45 13.14 -0.38
N GLU A 67 8.67 13.32 0.92
CA GLU A 67 8.91 12.22 1.85
C GLU A 67 7.56 11.61 2.32
N PHE A 68 7.35 10.34 1.99
CA PHE A 68 6.18 9.56 2.35
C PHE A 68 6.50 8.54 3.43
N GLU A 69 5.55 8.29 4.32
CA GLU A 69 5.58 7.15 5.22
C GLU A 69 5.26 5.88 4.45
N LYS A 70 6.02 4.80 4.70
CA LYS A 70 5.68 3.50 4.12
C LYS A 70 4.38 2.99 4.73
N SER A 71 3.51 2.50 3.87
CA SER A 71 2.32 1.76 4.27
C SER A 71 2.78 0.44 4.88
N PHE A 72 2.51 0.25 6.17
CA PHE A 72 2.57 -1.08 6.76
C PHE A 72 1.37 -1.88 6.23
N ARG A 73 1.56 -2.60 5.12
CA ARG A 73 0.68 -3.73 4.85
C ARG A 73 0.79 -4.63 6.07
N ARG A 74 -0.34 -4.92 6.72
CA ARG A 74 -0.40 -6.06 7.65
C ARG A 74 -0.15 -7.28 6.78
N VAL A 75 1.09 -7.77 6.79
CA VAL A 75 1.45 -9.02 6.14
C VAL A 75 0.71 -10.08 6.95
N SER A 76 -0.29 -10.71 6.34
CA SER A 76 -0.96 -11.83 6.99
C SER A 76 0.05 -12.99 7.07
N PRO A 77 -0.02 -13.89 8.07
CA PRO A 77 0.86 -15.06 8.12
C PRO A 77 0.92 -15.83 6.78
N PRO A 78 -0.18 -16.01 6.02
CA PRO A 78 -0.13 -16.58 4.67
C PRO A 78 0.71 -15.79 3.65
N ASP A 79 0.75 -14.45 3.74
CA ASP A 79 1.57 -13.63 2.86
C ASP A 79 3.08 -13.83 3.11
N ILE A 80 3.48 -14.10 4.36
CA ILE A 80 4.87 -14.42 4.73
C ILE A 80 5.24 -15.81 4.22
N LEU A 81 4.32 -16.76 4.38
CA LEU A 81 4.56 -18.17 4.06
C LEU A 81 4.53 -18.47 2.56
N ARG A 82 4.06 -17.54 1.71
CA ARG A 82 4.10 -17.66 0.24
C ARG A 82 5.51 -17.73 -0.35
N GLU A 83 6.51 -17.20 0.36
CA GLU A 83 7.89 -17.25 -0.11
C GLU A 83 8.54 -18.62 0.15
N THR A 84 7.94 -19.45 1.01
CA THR A 84 8.48 -20.74 1.44
C THR A 84 7.60 -21.94 1.12
N LEU A 85 6.28 -21.75 0.96
CA LEU A 85 5.32 -22.80 0.66
C LEU A 85 4.80 -22.69 -0.78
N THR A 86 4.55 -23.84 -1.39
CA THR A 86 3.85 -23.98 -2.68
C THR A 86 2.38 -23.60 -2.57
N GLU A 87 1.72 -23.35 -3.71
CA GLU A 87 0.29 -23.04 -3.77
C GLU A 87 -0.60 -24.18 -3.24
N GLU A 88 -0.16 -25.44 -3.30
CA GLU A 88 -0.87 -26.56 -2.67
C GLU A 88 -0.74 -26.53 -1.14
N GLU A 89 0.45 -26.28 -0.62
CA GLU A 89 0.75 -26.21 0.81
C GLU A 89 0.09 -25.00 1.49
N LEU A 90 0.03 -23.86 0.80
CA LEU A 90 -0.67 -22.66 1.29
C LEU A 90 -2.17 -22.89 1.51
N LYS A 91 -2.80 -23.77 0.72
CA LYS A 91 -4.21 -24.14 0.91
C LYS A 91 -4.44 -24.97 2.17
N LEU A 92 -3.37 -25.59 2.68
CA LEU A 92 -3.40 -26.35 3.92
C LEU A 92 -3.25 -25.43 5.15
N LEU A 93 -2.80 -24.18 4.97
CA LEU A 93 -2.70 -23.26 6.10
C LEU A 93 -4.10 -22.94 6.68
N PRO A 94 -4.23 -22.96 8.01
CA PRO A 94 -5.48 -22.59 8.65
C PRO A 94 -5.77 -21.11 8.38
N SER A 95 -7.03 -20.82 8.05
CA SER A 95 -7.51 -19.44 7.82
C SER A 95 -7.61 -18.62 9.10
N SER A 96 -7.60 -19.29 10.26
CA SER A 96 -7.64 -18.69 11.60
C SER A 96 -6.41 -19.10 12.41
N PHE A 97 -5.89 -18.16 13.19
CA PHE A 97 -4.77 -18.35 14.11
C PHE A 97 -5.00 -17.50 15.35
N ASP A 98 -4.47 -17.95 16.48
CA ASP A 98 -4.61 -17.25 17.76
C ASP A 98 -3.33 -16.50 18.10
N ILE A 99 -3.47 -15.29 18.66
CA ILE A 99 -2.35 -14.50 19.17
C ILE A 99 -2.56 -14.30 20.67
N ILE A 100 -1.62 -14.80 21.48
CA ILE A 100 -1.60 -14.64 22.94
C ILE A 100 -0.34 -13.85 23.31
N GLY A 101 -0.51 -12.58 23.66
CA GLY A 101 0.62 -11.68 23.95
C GLY A 101 1.53 -11.50 22.73
N ASN A 102 2.75 -12.00 22.82
CA ASN A 102 3.74 -12.01 21.74
C ASN A 102 3.90 -13.40 21.06
N ILE A 103 3.01 -14.35 21.35
CA ILE A 103 3.04 -15.72 20.81
C ILE A 103 1.91 -15.86 19.78
N CYS A 104 2.23 -16.36 18.59
CA CYS A 104 1.26 -16.76 17.57
C CYS A 104 1.14 -18.30 17.57
N ILE A 105 -0.08 -18.82 17.68
CA ILE A 105 -0.37 -20.26 17.63
C ILE A 105 -0.98 -20.56 16.27
N LEU A 106 -0.25 -21.36 15.47
CA LEU A 106 -0.65 -21.80 14.15
C LEU A 106 -0.81 -23.32 14.15
N GLN A 107 -1.95 -23.83 13.66
CA GLN A 107 -2.15 -25.27 13.50
C GLN A 107 -1.58 -25.73 12.16
N ILE A 108 -0.52 -26.52 12.18
CA ILE A 108 0.09 -27.09 10.98
C ILE A 108 -0.57 -28.47 10.73
N PRO A 109 -1.30 -28.68 9.63
CA PRO A 109 -1.81 -30.01 9.30
C PRO A 109 -0.68 -31.00 9.01
N GLU A 110 -0.89 -32.27 9.36
CA GLU A 110 0.11 -33.36 9.17
C GLU A 110 0.50 -33.61 7.70
N ARG A 111 -0.22 -33.02 6.73
CA ARG A 111 0.01 -33.20 5.29
C ARG A 111 0.82 -32.08 4.63
N LEU A 112 1.39 -31.16 5.41
CA LEU A 112 2.40 -30.21 4.93
C LEU A 112 3.75 -30.90 4.69
#